data_AF-W2ZHT2-F1
#
_entry.id   AF-W2ZHT2-F1
#
_cell.length_a   1.000
_cell.length_b   1.000
_cell.length_c   1.000
_cell.angle_alpha   90.00
_cell.angle_beta   90.00
_cell.angle_gamma   90.00
#
_symmetry.space_group_name_H-M   'P 1'
#
loop_
_entity.id
_entity.type
_entity.pdbx_description
1 polymer ?
#
loop_
_entity_poly.entity_id
_entity_poly.type
_entity_poly.pdbx_seq_one_letter_code
_entity_poly.pdbx_strand_id
1 'polypeptide(L)'
;MRLNAIALILALCVLHVCGHTRPRGYFPDHLHIEPGVVAEFAIFSGLVVCLYGFRLLRLMIFLSGFLVIGLLVSVAFENTFGLKTWVLAASWIGFVVMGAAGGCVALAFFPLGVFLVGSILAYAFTSSLPYRMLPGESSAVLNGAVVVLGGMLAWLLVRPFAIVASSLVGSITAVWGIGYFAGKYPRSDDINRFHSYVMRGREPWIYSVPGAWWAYLAAMLVLLVVGMIKQCRDVDKARSYSRIGRYTGWRSSPNIPIP
;
A
#
# COMPACT_ATOMS: atom_id res chain seq x y z
N MET A 1 8.81 28.17 6.28
CA MET A 1 9.29 27.32 5.16
C MET A 1 9.26 25.82 5.51
N ARG A 2 8.13 25.23 5.93
CA ARG A 2 8.09 23.82 6.40
C ARG A 2 7.04 22.90 5.75
N LEU A 3 6.01 23.43 5.05
CA LEU A 3 5.01 22.59 4.38
C LEU A 3 5.59 21.83 3.16
N ASN A 4 6.33 22.54 2.30
CA ASN A 4 6.95 21.94 1.11
C ASN A 4 7.94 20.83 1.47
N ALA A 5 8.65 20.92 2.60
CA ALA A 5 9.57 19.88 3.06
C ALA A 5 8.85 18.56 3.40
N ILE A 6 7.66 18.64 4.03
CA ILE A 6 6.86 17.46 4.36
C ILE A 6 6.29 16.82 3.09
N ALA A 7 5.82 17.64 2.14
CA ALA A 7 5.42 17.16 0.82
C ALA A 7 6.59 16.50 0.05
N LEU A 8 7.80 17.06 0.17
CA LEU A 8 9.03 16.50 -0.42
C LEU A 8 9.42 15.17 0.23
N ILE A 9 9.29 15.02 1.55
CA ILE A 9 9.59 13.77 2.26
C ILE A 9 8.56 12.69 1.93
N LEU A 10 7.26 13.03 1.85
CA LEU A 10 6.23 12.09 1.38
C LEU A 10 6.45 11.68 -0.09
N ALA A 11 6.77 12.64 -0.95
CA ALA A 11 7.12 12.38 -2.35
C ALA A 11 8.40 11.53 -2.47
N LEU A 12 9.42 11.78 -1.65
CA LEU A 12 10.66 11.00 -1.61
C LEU A 12 10.42 9.57 -1.13
N CYS A 13 9.60 9.35 -0.10
CA CYS A 13 9.21 8.01 0.35
C CYS A 13 8.44 7.24 -0.75
N VAL A 14 7.59 7.92 -1.53
CA VAL A 14 6.89 7.32 -2.67
C VAL A 14 7.83 7.08 -3.86
N LEU A 15 8.73 8.01 -4.20
CA LEU A 15 9.75 7.82 -5.25
C LEU A 15 10.76 6.72 -4.89
N HIS A 16 11.16 6.60 -3.63
CA HIS A 16 12.08 5.56 -3.17
C HIS A 16 11.47 4.14 -3.27
N VAL A 17 10.13 4.04 -3.35
CA VAL A 17 9.41 2.79 -3.63
C VAL A 17 9.14 2.59 -5.13
N CYS A 18 8.99 3.66 -5.93
CA CYS A 18 8.53 3.58 -7.31
C CYS A 18 9.51 3.98 -8.43
N GLY A 19 10.72 4.49 -8.15
CA GLY A 19 11.63 4.88 -9.23
C GLY A 19 12.97 5.45 -8.79
N HIS A 20 13.98 4.59 -8.69
CA HIS A 20 15.35 5.02 -8.39
C HIS A 20 16.16 5.29 -9.68
N THR A 21 15.85 6.39 -10.37
CA THR A 21 16.90 7.07 -11.14
C THR A 21 17.82 7.78 -10.13
N ARG A 22 19.04 7.28 -9.93
CA ARG A 22 20.06 7.95 -9.11
C ARG A 22 20.75 9.03 -9.96
N PRO A 23 20.66 10.32 -9.63
CA PRO A 23 21.71 11.26 -10.00
C PRO A 23 23.00 10.82 -9.30
N ARG A 24 24.12 10.79 -10.01
CA ARG A 24 25.44 10.57 -9.38
C ARG A 24 25.87 11.86 -8.69
N GLY A 25 26.07 11.79 -7.38
CA GLY A 25 26.65 12.86 -6.57
C GLY A 25 25.63 13.65 -5.75
N TYR A 26 25.41 13.20 -4.50
CA TYR A 26 25.15 14.02 -3.29
C TYR A 26 24.83 13.07 -2.12
N PHE A 27 25.83 12.36 -1.62
CA PHE A 27 25.78 11.73 -0.29
C PHE A 27 27.12 12.01 0.41
N PRO A 28 27.11 12.56 1.64
CA PRO A 28 28.34 12.85 2.37
C PRO A 28 28.95 11.56 2.95
N ASP A 29 30.28 11.55 3.10
CA ASP A 29 31.11 10.34 3.20
C ASP A 29 30.95 9.52 4.50
N HIS A 30 30.03 9.90 5.39
CA HIS A 30 29.77 9.24 6.67
C HIS A 30 28.57 8.28 6.68
N LEU A 31 27.85 8.13 5.56
CA LEU A 31 26.72 7.21 5.44
C LEU A 31 26.90 6.20 4.29
N HIS A 32 28.05 5.55 4.26
CA HIS A 32 28.35 4.44 3.34
C HIS A 32 27.59 3.16 3.74
N ILE A 33 26.26 3.18 3.58
CA ILE A 33 25.44 1.97 3.69
C ILE A 33 25.81 1.09 2.49
N GLU A 34 26.46 -0.04 2.76
CA GLU A 34 26.82 -0.98 1.71
C GLU A 34 25.56 -1.40 0.94
N PRO A 35 25.53 -1.26 -0.40
CA PRO A 35 24.31 -1.52 -1.17
C PRO A 35 23.83 -2.98 -1.10
N GLY A 36 24.66 -3.92 -0.63
CA GLY A 36 24.24 -5.28 -0.27
C GLY A 36 23.29 -5.33 0.93
N VAL A 37 23.51 -4.51 1.97
CA VAL A 37 22.63 -4.43 3.15
C VAL A 37 21.23 -3.96 2.73
N VAL A 38 21.16 -2.97 1.84
CA VAL A 38 19.88 -2.48 1.27
C VAL A 38 19.16 -3.58 0.49
N ALA A 39 19.88 -4.41 -0.26
CA ALA A 39 19.30 -5.52 -1.01
C ALA A 39 18.78 -6.64 -0.09
N GLU A 40 19.48 -6.98 1.00
CA GLU A 40 19.02 -7.96 1.98
C GLU A 40 17.71 -7.52 2.66
N PHE A 41 17.64 -6.26 3.12
CA PHE A 41 16.41 -5.69 3.65
C PHE A 41 15.28 -5.64 2.60
N ALA A 42 15.59 -5.43 1.32
CA ALA A 42 14.59 -5.48 0.24
C ALA A 42 14.00 -6.89 0.02
N ILE A 43 14.84 -7.95 0.11
CA ILE A 43 14.37 -9.34 0.05
C ILE A 43 13.45 -9.63 1.24
N PHE A 44 13.90 -9.31 2.46
CA PHE A 44 13.16 -9.62 3.68
C PHE A 44 11.83 -8.86 3.75
N SER A 45 11.85 -7.54 3.53
CA SER A 45 10.64 -6.71 3.52
C SER A 45 9.70 -7.07 2.38
N GLY A 46 10.22 -7.35 1.17
CA GLY A 46 9.43 -7.81 0.03
C GLY A 46 8.70 -9.12 0.30
N LEU A 47 9.38 -10.12 0.87
CA LEU A 47 8.77 -11.39 1.24
C LEU A 47 7.70 -11.22 2.34
N VAL A 48 7.96 -10.39 3.35
CA VAL A 48 6.98 -10.07 4.41
C VAL A 48 5.75 -9.38 3.83
N VAL A 49 5.92 -8.40 2.94
CA VAL A 49 4.80 -7.72 2.24
C VAL A 49 4.04 -8.70 1.33
N CYS A 50 4.75 -9.59 0.62
CA CYS A 50 4.14 -10.58 -0.27
C CYS A 50 3.26 -11.58 0.51
N LEU A 51 3.73 -12.07 1.66
CA LEU A 51 3.05 -13.09 2.45
C LEU A 51 2.05 -12.52 3.48
N TYR A 52 2.26 -11.33 4.01
CA TYR A 52 1.44 -10.76 5.10
C TYR A 52 0.77 -9.43 4.74
N GLY A 53 0.86 -8.99 3.48
CA GLY A 53 0.33 -7.71 2.99
C GLY A 53 -1.06 -7.34 3.49
N PHE A 54 -2.04 -8.26 3.45
CA PHE A 54 -3.38 -8.03 3.98
C PHE A 54 -3.41 -7.58 5.47
N ARG A 55 -2.51 -8.11 6.32
CA ARG A 55 -2.36 -7.64 7.72
C ARG A 55 -1.61 -6.32 7.79
N LEU A 56 -0.56 -6.15 6.97
CA LEU A 56 0.20 -4.90 6.92
C LEU A 56 -0.65 -3.70 6.48
N LEU A 57 -1.69 -3.86 5.66
CA LEU A 57 -2.56 -2.73 5.26
C LEU A 57 -3.15 -1.98 6.47
N ARG A 58 -3.67 -2.72 7.47
CA ARG A 58 -4.19 -2.11 8.70
C ARG A 58 -3.08 -1.42 9.50
N LEU A 59 -1.90 -2.04 9.58
CA LEU A 59 -0.74 -1.44 10.23
C LEU A 59 -0.31 -0.15 9.51
N MET A 60 -0.27 -0.12 8.18
CA MET A 60 0.12 1.04 7.37
C MET A 60 -0.88 2.19 7.48
N ILE A 61 -2.19 1.92 7.50
CA ILE A 61 -3.23 2.93 7.74
C ILE A 61 -3.09 3.51 9.15
N PHE A 62 -2.85 2.66 10.16
CA PHE A 62 -2.58 3.12 11.51
C PHE A 62 -1.31 3.96 11.58
N LEU A 63 -0.22 3.52 10.96
CA LEU A 63 1.07 4.23 10.94
C LEU A 63 0.97 5.59 10.23
N SER A 64 0.24 5.69 9.12
CA SER A 64 0.06 6.96 8.42
C SER A 64 -0.78 7.94 9.24
N GLY A 65 -1.88 7.48 9.87
CA GLY A 65 -2.65 8.30 10.80
C GLY A 65 -1.84 8.73 12.04
N PHE A 66 -1.05 7.81 12.58
CA PHE A 66 -0.14 8.05 13.71
C PHE A 66 0.91 9.11 13.39
N LEU A 67 1.61 8.97 12.27
CA LEU A 67 2.65 9.90 11.86
C LEU A 67 2.06 11.28 11.52
N VAL A 68 0.98 11.35 10.76
CA VAL A 68 0.37 12.64 10.39
C VAL A 68 -0.11 13.40 11.62
N ILE A 69 -0.89 12.78 12.51
CA ILE A 69 -1.48 13.48 13.66
C ILE A 69 -0.43 13.69 14.76
N GLY A 70 0.46 12.72 15.00
CA GLY A 70 1.56 12.86 15.95
C GLY A 70 2.50 14.00 15.58
N LEU A 71 2.95 14.09 14.32
CA LEU A 71 3.82 15.18 13.85
C LEU A 71 3.12 16.54 13.96
N LEU A 72 1.84 16.63 13.57
CA LEU A 72 1.08 17.87 13.60
C LEU A 72 0.91 18.39 15.04
N VAL A 73 0.68 17.50 16.00
CA VAL A 73 0.64 17.82 17.44
C VAL A 73 2.04 18.20 17.98
N SER A 74 3.09 17.49 17.59
CA SER A 74 4.47 17.82 18.00
C SER A 74 4.87 19.24 17.57
N VAL A 75 4.55 19.62 16.33
CA VAL A 75 4.76 20.98 15.80
C VAL A 75 3.89 22.02 16.51
N ALA A 76 2.64 21.67 16.88
CA ALA A 76 1.78 22.57 17.64
C ALA A 76 2.37 22.89 19.02
N PHE A 77 2.89 21.89 19.74
CA PHE A 77 3.57 22.11 21.03
C PHE A 77 4.82 23.00 20.91
N GLU A 78 5.66 22.76 19.89
CA GLU A 78 6.85 23.59 19.62
C GLU A 78 6.46 25.06 19.35
N ASN A 79 5.38 25.27 18.57
CA ASN A 79 4.89 26.61 18.21
C ASN A 79 4.20 27.36 19.35
N THR A 80 3.50 26.66 20.25
CA THR A 80 2.75 27.29 21.36
C THR A 80 3.61 27.57 22.60
N PHE A 81 4.59 26.72 22.91
CA PHE A 81 5.36 26.82 24.17
C PHE A 81 6.82 27.26 24.00
N GLY A 82 7.33 27.31 22.76
CA GLY A 82 8.69 27.76 22.44
C GLY A 82 9.79 26.79 22.91
N LEU A 83 11.05 27.23 22.77
CA LEU A 83 12.26 26.44 23.04
C LEU A 83 12.59 26.31 24.54
N LYS A 84 11.66 25.76 25.34
CA LYS A 84 11.94 25.37 26.74
C LYS A 84 12.27 23.87 26.81
N THR A 85 13.19 23.49 27.70
CA THR A 85 13.68 22.11 27.85
C THR A 85 12.56 21.08 28.11
N TRP A 86 11.54 21.46 28.88
CA TRP A 86 10.35 20.64 29.15
C TRP A 86 9.46 20.39 27.92
N VAL A 87 9.51 21.26 26.90
CA VAL A 87 8.67 21.14 25.69
C VAL A 87 9.10 19.95 24.83
N LEU A 88 10.40 19.58 24.86
CA LEU A 88 10.88 18.39 24.16
C LEU A 88 10.28 17.10 24.76
N ALA A 89 10.25 16.97 26.08
CA ALA A 89 9.63 15.82 26.73
C ALA A 89 8.11 15.78 26.46
N ALA A 90 7.44 16.94 26.56
CA ALA A 90 6.02 17.07 26.27
C ALA A 90 5.67 16.76 24.80
N SER A 91 6.50 17.16 23.83
CA SER A 91 6.25 16.91 22.41
C SER A 91 6.41 15.44 22.04
N TRP A 92 7.38 14.72 22.63
CA TRP A 92 7.50 13.26 22.45
C TRP A 92 6.30 12.50 23.05
N ILE A 93 5.85 12.85 24.26
CA ILE A 93 4.67 12.22 24.88
C ILE A 93 3.40 12.55 24.08
N GLY A 94 3.22 13.81 23.69
CA GLY A 94 2.10 14.26 22.87
C GLY A 94 2.07 13.60 21.49
N PHE A 95 3.23 13.45 20.84
CA PHE A 95 3.40 12.74 19.58
C PHE A 95 2.92 11.29 19.68
N VAL A 96 3.33 10.54 20.71
CA VAL A 96 2.93 9.14 20.90
C VAL A 96 1.44 9.02 21.23
N VAL A 97 0.93 9.82 22.17
CA VAL A 97 -0.47 9.73 22.63
C VAL A 97 -1.45 10.18 21.55
N MET A 98 -1.24 11.35 20.95
CA MET A 98 -2.13 11.87 19.90
C MET A 98 -1.92 11.16 18.56
N GLY A 99 -0.70 10.68 18.28
CA GLY A 99 -0.46 9.76 17.17
C GLY A 99 -1.26 8.46 17.35
N ALA A 100 -1.22 7.83 18.51
CA ALA A 100 -1.98 6.59 18.76
C ALA A 100 -3.49 6.80 18.61
N ALA A 101 -4.03 7.88 19.17
CA ALA A 101 -5.42 8.29 18.97
C ALA A 101 -5.72 8.51 17.47
N GLY A 102 -4.86 9.23 16.76
CA GLY A 102 -4.98 9.52 15.33
C GLY A 102 -4.94 8.28 14.43
N GLY A 103 -4.10 7.31 14.73
CA GLY A 103 -4.06 6.01 14.05
C GLY A 103 -5.34 5.20 14.27
N CYS A 104 -5.88 5.19 15.49
CA CYS A 104 -7.18 4.57 15.79
C CYS A 104 -8.33 5.25 15.03
N VAL A 105 -8.33 6.58 14.97
CA VAL A 105 -9.29 7.37 14.18
C VAL A 105 -9.18 7.04 12.69
N ALA A 106 -7.97 6.98 12.12
CA ALA A 106 -7.75 6.61 10.72
C ALA A 106 -8.29 5.19 10.39
N LEU A 107 -8.12 4.22 11.29
CA LEU A 107 -8.70 2.89 11.15
C LEU A 107 -10.24 2.89 11.16
N ALA A 108 -10.87 3.76 11.95
CA ALA A 108 -12.33 3.89 12.00
C ALA A 108 -12.90 4.56 10.74
N PHE A 109 -12.21 5.57 10.19
CA PHE A 109 -12.64 6.28 8.98
C PHE A 109 -12.29 5.57 7.66
N PHE A 110 -11.37 4.60 7.66
CA PHE A 110 -10.99 3.84 6.46
C PHE A 110 -12.17 3.29 5.63
N PRO A 111 -13.16 2.55 6.19
CA PRO A 111 -14.30 2.06 5.41
C PRO A 111 -15.18 3.19 4.86
N LEU A 112 -15.31 4.32 5.58
CA LEU A 112 -16.06 5.49 5.11
C LEU A 112 -15.34 6.16 3.94
N GLY A 113 -14.02 6.33 4.01
CA GLY A 113 -13.22 6.89 2.91
C GLY A 113 -13.30 6.06 1.64
N VAL A 114 -13.22 4.73 1.75
CA VAL A 114 -13.38 3.81 0.61
C VAL A 114 -14.76 3.94 -0.03
N PHE A 115 -15.82 3.99 0.78
CA PHE A 115 -17.19 4.18 0.29
C PHE A 115 -17.33 5.53 -0.44
N LEU A 116 -16.77 6.61 0.12
CA LEU A 116 -16.84 7.96 -0.47
C LEU A 116 -16.09 8.05 -1.81
N VAL A 117 -14.89 7.45 -1.92
CA VAL A 117 -14.14 7.42 -3.18
C VAL A 117 -14.88 6.62 -4.24
N GLY A 118 -15.46 5.46 -3.87
CA GLY A 118 -16.27 4.66 -4.78
C GLY A 118 -17.55 5.36 -5.25
N SER A 119 -18.20 6.12 -4.37
CA SER A 119 -19.43 6.83 -4.68
C SER A 119 -19.18 8.05 -5.58
N ILE A 120 -18.09 8.81 -5.34
CA ILE A 120 -17.63 9.90 -6.22
C ILE A 120 -17.23 9.37 -7.60
N LEU A 121 -16.50 8.25 -7.66
CA LEU A 121 -16.08 7.64 -8.92
C LEU A 121 -17.29 7.15 -9.73
N ALA A 122 -18.27 6.51 -9.09
CA ALA A 122 -19.52 6.10 -9.75
C ALA A 122 -20.38 7.30 -10.20
N TYR A 123 -20.37 8.41 -9.44
CA TYR A 123 -20.98 9.67 -9.87
C TYR A 123 -20.28 10.28 -11.09
N ALA A 124 -18.96 10.11 -11.22
CA ALA A 124 -18.17 10.58 -12.37
C ALA A 124 -18.22 9.65 -13.61
N PHE A 125 -18.55 8.36 -13.43
CA PHE A 125 -18.93 7.46 -14.54
C PHE A 125 -20.39 7.67 -14.97
N THR A 126 -21.28 7.94 -14.01
CA THR A 126 -22.48 8.77 -14.25
C THR A 126 -22.02 10.17 -14.71
N SER A 127 -22.88 11.02 -15.25
CA SER A 127 -22.52 12.30 -15.92
C SER A 127 -21.59 12.21 -17.16
N SER A 128 -20.59 11.32 -17.20
CA SER A 128 -19.75 11.09 -18.40
C SER A 128 -20.35 10.09 -19.40
N LEU A 129 -21.03 9.03 -18.93
CA LEU A 129 -21.73 8.06 -19.79
C LEU A 129 -23.20 8.41 -20.19
N PRO A 130 -24.05 9.07 -19.37
CA PRO A 130 -25.51 8.99 -19.54
C PRO A 130 -26.14 10.21 -20.24
N TYR A 131 -26.00 10.36 -21.56
CA TYR A 131 -26.95 11.17 -22.36
C TYR A 131 -27.10 10.80 -23.85
N ARG A 132 -26.22 9.96 -24.44
CA ARG A 132 -26.31 9.60 -25.87
C ARG A 132 -27.17 8.38 -26.23
N MET A 133 -27.71 7.65 -25.25
CA MET A 133 -28.40 6.36 -25.50
C MET A 133 -29.84 6.26 -25.01
N LEU A 134 -30.30 7.11 -24.07
CA LEU A 134 -31.67 7.02 -23.53
C LEU A 134 -32.30 8.42 -23.37
N PRO A 135 -33.30 8.78 -24.19
CA PRO A 135 -34.14 9.95 -23.96
C PRO A 135 -35.29 9.56 -23.00
N GLY A 136 -35.05 9.68 -21.70
CA GLY A 136 -36.02 9.38 -20.65
C GLY A 136 -35.66 10.11 -19.36
N GLU A 137 -36.66 10.50 -18.57
CA GLU A 137 -36.49 11.50 -17.49
C GLU A 137 -35.39 11.15 -16.47
N SER A 138 -34.64 12.18 -16.06
CA SER A 138 -33.53 12.07 -15.12
C SER A 138 -34.02 11.77 -13.70
N SER A 139 -34.42 10.52 -13.45
CA SER A 139 -34.83 10.06 -12.13
C SER A 139 -33.65 10.15 -11.16
N ALA A 140 -33.69 11.13 -10.25
CA ALA A 140 -32.67 11.32 -9.22
C ALA A 140 -32.43 10.06 -8.37
N VAL A 141 -33.46 9.22 -8.26
CA VAL A 141 -33.44 7.88 -7.65
C VAL A 141 -32.42 6.95 -8.34
N LEU A 142 -32.33 6.94 -9.67
CA LEU A 142 -31.41 6.08 -10.41
C LEU A 142 -29.95 6.53 -10.20
N ASN A 143 -29.68 7.84 -10.24
CA ASN A 143 -28.36 8.39 -9.92
C ASN A 143 -27.96 8.04 -8.48
N GLY A 144 -28.88 8.20 -7.52
CA GLY A 144 -28.67 7.79 -6.13
C GLY A 144 -28.34 6.30 -5.99
N ALA A 145 -29.07 5.43 -6.69
CA ALA A 145 -28.82 3.99 -6.69
C ALA A 145 -27.43 3.63 -7.24
N VAL A 146 -26.99 4.25 -8.34
CA VAL A 146 -25.65 4.03 -8.92
C VAL A 146 -24.53 4.51 -7.99
N VAL A 147 -24.71 5.65 -7.31
CA VAL A 147 -23.75 6.19 -6.32
C VAL A 147 -23.61 5.25 -5.12
N VAL A 148 -24.71 4.71 -4.60
CA VAL A 148 -24.70 3.73 -3.49
C VAL A 148 -24.10 2.39 -3.92
N LEU A 149 -24.47 1.88 -5.11
CA LEU A 149 -23.87 0.67 -5.68
C LEU A 149 -22.36 0.83 -5.90
N GLY A 150 -21.91 1.99 -6.38
CA GLY A 150 -20.50 2.30 -6.56
C GLY A 150 -19.69 2.28 -5.26
N GLY A 151 -20.19 2.95 -4.22
CA GLY A 151 -19.57 2.92 -2.89
C GLY A 151 -19.54 1.51 -2.27
N MET A 152 -20.62 0.74 -2.42
CA MET A 152 -20.72 -0.64 -1.93
C MET A 152 -19.79 -1.60 -2.71
N LEU A 153 -19.69 -1.44 -4.03
CA LEU A 153 -18.79 -2.20 -4.88
C LEU A 153 -17.32 -1.89 -4.55
N ALA A 154 -16.96 -0.61 -4.35
CA ALA A 154 -15.61 -0.23 -3.91
C ALA A 154 -15.25 -0.86 -2.55
N TRP A 155 -16.18 -0.90 -1.60
CA TRP A 155 -15.97 -1.55 -0.30
C TRP A 155 -15.71 -3.06 -0.43
N LEU A 156 -16.41 -3.73 -1.36
CA LEU A 156 -16.17 -5.14 -1.69
C LEU A 156 -14.81 -5.36 -2.37
N LEU A 157 -14.44 -4.51 -3.33
CA LEU A 157 -13.20 -4.66 -4.12
C LEU A 157 -11.91 -4.33 -3.36
N VAL A 158 -11.95 -3.48 -2.33
CA VAL A 158 -10.73 -3.11 -1.58
C VAL A 158 -10.00 -4.31 -0.97
N ARG A 159 -10.72 -5.35 -0.54
CA ARG A 159 -10.10 -6.56 0.04
C ARG A 159 -9.33 -7.39 -0.99
N PRO A 160 -9.93 -7.89 -2.10
CA PRO A 160 -9.19 -8.64 -3.11
C PRO A 160 -8.14 -7.77 -3.82
N PHE A 161 -8.45 -6.50 -4.14
CA PHE A 161 -7.49 -5.62 -4.82
C PHE A 161 -6.21 -5.44 -4.01
N ALA A 162 -6.32 -5.22 -2.70
CA ALA A 162 -5.14 -5.01 -1.86
C ALA A 162 -4.34 -6.29 -1.57
N ILE A 163 -4.96 -7.49 -1.67
CA ILE A 163 -4.24 -8.77 -1.67
C ILE A 163 -3.39 -8.91 -2.95
N VAL A 164 -3.98 -8.64 -4.12
CA VAL A 164 -3.26 -8.69 -5.40
C VAL A 164 -2.16 -7.63 -5.45
N ALA A 165 -2.43 -6.39 -5.05
CA ALA A 165 -1.45 -5.30 -5.05
C ALA A 165 -0.28 -5.57 -4.10
N SER A 166 -0.54 -6.03 -2.87
CA SER A 166 0.55 -6.31 -1.90
C SER A 166 1.37 -7.54 -2.26
N SER A 167 0.75 -8.60 -2.80
CA SER A 167 1.48 -9.76 -3.30
C SER A 167 2.36 -9.42 -4.52
N LEU A 168 1.87 -8.55 -5.42
CA LEU A 168 2.64 -8.05 -6.57
C LEU A 168 3.83 -7.17 -6.16
N VAL A 169 3.61 -6.15 -5.32
CA VAL A 169 4.69 -5.27 -4.83
C VAL A 169 5.71 -6.05 -4.03
N GLY A 170 5.28 -6.97 -3.16
CA GLY A 170 6.19 -7.82 -2.39
C GLY A 170 6.99 -8.79 -3.26
N SER A 171 6.38 -9.32 -4.33
CA SER A 171 7.06 -10.18 -5.30
C SER A 171 8.11 -9.41 -6.11
N ILE A 172 7.75 -8.24 -6.66
CA ILE A 172 8.68 -7.38 -7.42
C ILE A 172 9.87 -6.95 -6.56
N THR A 173 9.62 -6.50 -5.32
CA THR A 173 10.70 -6.06 -4.40
C THR A 173 11.61 -7.20 -3.97
N ALA A 174 11.07 -8.39 -3.70
CA ALA A 174 11.87 -9.57 -3.37
C ALA A 174 12.75 -10.02 -4.55
N VAL A 175 12.20 -10.09 -5.77
CA VAL A 175 12.97 -10.49 -6.97
C VAL A 175 13.97 -9.41 -7.38
N TRP A 176 13.69 -8.13 -7.14
CA TRP A 176 14.66 -7.05 -7.34
C TRP A 176 15.86 -7.16 -6.38
N GLY A 177 15.60 -7.46 -5.10
CA GLY A 177 16.64 -7.73 -4.11
C GLY A 177 17.49 -8.96 -4.46
N ILE A 178 16.88 -10.05 -4.94
CA ILE A 178 17.61 -11.24 -5.43
C ILE A 178 18.43 -10.89 -6.68
N GLY A 179 17.86 -10.12 -7.62
CA GLY A 179 18.52 -9.69 -8.85
C GLY A 179 19.74 -8.78 -8.64
N TYR A 180 19.83 -8.11 -7.48
CA TYR A 180 21.03 -7.38 -7.07
C TYR A 180 22.22 -8.33 -6.85
N PHE A 181 22.01 -9.46 -6.18
CA PHE A 181 23.08 -10.45 -5.89
C PHE A 181 23.36 -11.40 -7.06
N ALA A 182 22.33 -11.84 -7.78
CA ALA A 182 22.46 -12.75 -8.92
C ALA A 182 23.02 -12.06 -10.19
N GLY A 183 22.90 -10.74 -10.29
CA GLY A 183 23.31 -9.96 -11.45
C GLY A 183 22.41 -10.16 -12.68
N LYS A 184 22.64 -9.36 -13.73
CA LYS A 184 21.87 -9.39 -15.00
C LYS A 184 20.36 -9.12 -14.85
N TYR A 185 19.91 -8.50 -13.75
CA TYR A 185 18.54 -8.00 -13.65
C TYR A 185 18.28 -6.91 -14.72
N PRO A 186 17.14 -6.91 -15.42
CA PRO A 186 16.82 -5.93 -16.47
C PRO A 186 16.92 -4.49 -15.94
N ARG A 187 17.83 -3.70 -16.53
CA ARG A 187 18.01 -2.29 -16.23
C ARG A 187 17.55 -1.45 -17.43
N SER A 188 16.95 -0.29 -17.16
CA SER A 188 16.53 0.69 -18.18
C SER A 188 17.62 1.01 -19.20
N ASP A 189 18.87 1.02 -18.74
CA ASP A 189 20.05 1.43 -19.48
C ASP A 189 20.42 0.40 -20.57
N ASP A 190 20.07 -0.88 -20.38
CA ASP A 190 20.30 -1.93 -21.39
C ASP A 190 19.33 -1.81 -22.57
N ILE A 191 18.08 -1.39 -22.33
CA ILE A 191 17.07 -1.14 -23.38
C ILE A 191 17.59 -0.09 -24.38
N ASN A 192 18.29 0.93 -23.89
CA ASN A 192 18.86 1.98 -24.73
C ASN A 192 20.10 1.52 -25.52
N ARG A 193 20.87 0.56 -24.98
CA ARG A 193 21.93 -0.14 -25.74
C ARG A 193 21.34 -1.02 -26.84
N PHE A 194 20.30 -1.77 -26.52
CA PHE A 194 19.56 -2.58 -27.47
C PHE A 194 19.00 -1.74 -28.64
N HIS A 195 18.42 -0.58 -28.35
CA HIS A 195 17.90 0.34 -29.37
C HIS A 195 19.00 0.96 -30.27
N SER A 196 20.22 1.17 -29.76
CA SER A 196 21.32 1.73 -30.56
C SER A 196 22.03 0.70 -31.46
N TYR A 197 22.04 -0.59 -31.10
CA TYR A 197 22.46 -1.66 -32.01
C TYR A 197 21.46 -1.88 -33.17
N VAL A 198 20.15 -1.76 -32.89
CA VAL A 198 19.08 -1.88 -33.91
C VAL A 198 19.20 -0.83 -35.02
N MET A 199 19.69 0.37 -34.71
CA MET A 199 19.94 1.42 -35.72
C MET A 199 21.20 1.17 -36.60
N ARG A 200 21.99 0.12 -36.32
CA ARG A 200 23.25 -0.17 -37.02
C ARG A 200 23.25 -1.52 -37.76
N GLY A 201 22.37 -2.46 -37.41
CA GLY A 201 22.32 -3.82 -37.98
C GLY A 201 20.98 -4.15 -38.65
N ARG A 202 21.02 -4.50 -39.95
CA ARG A 202 19.85 -4.83 -40.79
C ARG A 202 19.48 -6.31 -40.68
N GLU A 203 18.98 -6.76 -39.53
CA GLU A 203 18.57 -8.17 -39.34
C GLU A 203 17.16 -8.31 -38.70
N PRO A 204 16.44 -9.44 -38.94
CA PRO A 204 15.02 -9.54 -38.65
C PRO A 204 14.74 -10.05 -37.23
N TRP A 205 14.23 -9.17 -36.36
CA TRP A 205 13.19 -9.39 -35.34
C TRP A 205 13.09 -10.75 -34.61
N ILE A 206 14.19 -11.41 -34.26
CA ILE A 206 14.19 -12.49 -33.26
C ILE A 206 15.10 -12.07 -32.11
N TYR A 207 14.55 -11.23 -31.23
CA TYR A 207 15.21 -10.87 -29.98
C TYR A 207 15.33 -12.11 -29.09
N SER A 208 16.55 -12.64 -28.97
CA SER A 208 16.92 -13.59 -27.93
C SER A 208 16.97 -12.88 -26.57
N VAL A 209 15.78 -12.49 -26.08
CA VAL A 209 15.60 -11.99 -24.71
C VAL A 209 16.31 -12.97 -23.77
N PRO A 210 17.34 -12.54 -23.03
CA PRO A 210 18.16 -13.47 -22.25
C PRO A 210 17.28 -14.33 -21.35
N GLY A 211 17.45 -15.66 -21.36
CA GLY A 211 16.59 -16.58 -20.61
C GLY A 211 16.51 -16.25 -19.10
N ALA A 212 17.52 -15.56 -18.57
CA ALA A 212 17.51 -14.99 -17.22
C ALA A 212 16.34 -14.02 -16.96
N TRP A 213 15.92 -13.20 -17.93
CA TRP A 213 14.79 -12.29 -17.78
C TRP A 213 13.46 -13.05 -17.63
N TRP A 214 13.29 -14.12 -18.40
CA TRP A 214 12.16 -15.04 -18.25
C TRP A 214 12.20 -15.78 -16.92
N ALA A 215 13.38 -16.14 -16.41
CA ALA A 215 13.53 -16.72 -15.06
C ALA A 215 13.13 -15.72 -13.95
N TYR A 216 13.51 -14.44 -14.06
CA TYR A 216 13.07 -13.40 -13.12
C TYR A 216 11.55 -13.17 -13.18
N LEU A 217 10.96 -13.11 -14.39
CA LEU A 217 9.51 -13.00 -14.57
C LEU A 217 8.75 -14.22 -14.01
N ALA A 218 9.26 -15.43 -14.25
CA ALA A 218 8.69 -16.66 -13.70
C ALA A 218 8.77 -16.68 -12.16
N ALA A 219 9.91 -16.28 -11.59
CA ALA A 219 10.06 -16.15 -10.14
C ALA A 219 9.07 -15.13 -9.54
N MET A 220 8.86 -13.98 -10.21
CA MET A 220 7.86 -13.00 -9.79
C MET A 220 6.44 -13.57 -9.83
N LEU A 221 6.09 -14.30 -10.90
CA LEU A 221 4.77 -14.92 -11.06
C LEU A 221 4.51 -16.01 -10.01
N VAL A 222 5.51 -16.85 -9.73
CA VAL A 222 5.41 -17.90 -8.69
C VAL A 222 5.24 -17.27 -7.31
N LEU A 223 6.06 -16.28 -6.95
CA LEU A 223 5.94 -15.57 -5.67
C LEU A 223 4.60 -14.83 -5.53
N LEU A 224 4.11 -14.21 -6.61
CA LEU A 224 2.77 -13.58 -6.66
C LEU A 224 1.68 -14.60 -6.33
N VAL A 225 1.65 -15.75 -7.03
CA VAL A 225 0.63 -16.80 -6.83
C VAL A 225 0.71 -17.40 -5.42
N VAL A 226 1.91 -17.70 -4.91
CA VAL A 226 2.11 -18.19 -3.53
C VAL A 226 1.64 -17.16 -2.50
N GLY A 227 1.98 -15.88 -2.70
CA GLY A 227 1.53 -14.76 -1.87
C GLY A 227 0.00 -14.65 -1.84
N MET A 228 -0.65 -14.64 -3.01
CA MET A 228 -2.12 -14.60 -3.12
C MET A 228 -2.78 -15.79 -2.41
N ILE A 229 -2.34 -17.03 -2.67
CA ILE A 229 -2.92 -18.23 -2.03
C ILE A 229 -2.78 -18.14 -0.50
N LYS A 230 -1.61 -17.74 0.00
CA LYS A 230 -1.35 -17.66 1.43
C LYS A 230 -2.17 -16.54 2.09
N GLN A 231 -2.26 -15.36 1.47
CA GLN A 231 -3.08 -14.25 1.96
C GLN A 231 -4.58 -14.60 1.96
N CYS A 232 -5.10 -15.23 0.91
CA CYS A 232 -6.50 -15.70 0.88
C CYS A 232 -6.80 -16.69 2.01
N ARG A 233 -5.93 -17.70 2.21
CA ARG A 233 -6.10 -18.68 3.30
C ARG A 233 -6.06 -18.04 4.70
N ASP A 234 -5.24 -17.00 4.90
CA ASP A 234 -5.21 -16.25 6.17
C ASP A 234 -6.51 -15.43 6.40
N VAL A 235 -7.11 -14.88 5.33
CA VAL A 235 -8.41 -14.18 5.38
C VAL A 235 -9.55 -15.16 5.71
N ASP A 236 -9.57 -16.33 5.08
CA ASP A 236 -10.60 -17.35 5.33
C ASP A 236 -10.51 -17.91 6.76
N LYS A 237 -9.30 -18.16 7.27
CA LYS A 237 -9.08 -18.54 8.68
C LYS A 237 -9.65 -17.50 9.64
N ALA A 238 -9.35 -16.20 9.43
CA ALA A 238 -9.88 -15.12 10.28
C ALA A 238 -11.42 -15.04 10.24
N ARG A 239 -12.04 -15.36 9.09
CA ARG A 239 -13.50 -15.44 8.94
C ARG A 239 -14.11 -16.66 9.66
N SER A 240 -13.35 -17.75 9.78
CA SER A 240 -13.77 -18.96 10.51
C SER A 240 -13.78 -18.75 12.03
N TYR A 241 -12.69 -18.21 12.61
CA TYR A 241 -12.62 -17.92 14.05
C TYR A 241 -13.73 -16.96 14.54
N SER A 242 -14.03 -15.91 13.77
CA SER A 242 -15.11 -14.96 14.07
C SER A 242 -16.53 -15.50 13.83
N ARG A 243 -16.67 -16.67 13.21
CA ARG A 243 -17.91 -17.44 13.14
C ARG A 243 -18.05 -18.38 14.34
N ILE A 244 -16.99 -19.09 14.71
CA ILE A 244 -16.99 -20.07 15.82
C ILE A 244 -17.25 -19.39 17.17
N GLY A 245 -16.60 -18.27 17.46
CA GLY A 245 -16.80 -17.50 18.70
C GLY A 245 -18.21 -16.91 18.88
N ARG A 246 -19.11 -17.06 17.91
CA ARG A 246 -20.50 -16.59 17.99
C ARG A 246 -21.50 -17.70 18.40
N TYR A 247 -21.07 -18.96 18.48
CA TYR A 247 -21.94 -20.09 18.84
C TYR A 247 -21.84 -20.50 20.32
N THR A 248 -20.90 -19.97 21.09
CA THR A 248 -20.62 -20.38 22.49
C THR A 248 -21.25 -19.48 23.55
N GLY A 249 -22.11 -18.52 23.19
CA GLY A 249 -22.59 -17.46 24.10
C GLY A 249 -24.01 -17.61 24.68
N TRP A 250 -24.75 -18.68 24.37
CA TRP A 250 -26.22 -18.72 24.57
C TRP A 250 -26.79 -20.03 25.15
N ARG A 251 -26.05 -20.73 26.02
CA ARG A 251 -26.61 -21.88 26.76
C ARG A 251 -25.95 -22.18 28.12
N SER A 252 -26.15 -21.28 29.09
CA SER A 252 -26.01 -21.57 30.52
C SER A 252 -26.98 -20.73 31.34
N SER A 253 -28.24 -21.16 31.40
CA SER A 253 -29.17 -20.73 32.44
C SER A 253 -29.71 -21.99 33.13
N PRO A 254 -29.11 -22.43 34.25
CA PRO A 254 -29.68 -23.49 35.07
C PRO A 254 -30.87 -22.89 35.83
N ASN A 255 -32.06 -23.47 35.65
CA ASN A 255 -33.22 -23.11 36.43
C ASN A 255 -32.91 -23.32 37.92
N ILE A 256 -33.01 -22.25 38.73
CA ILE A 256 -33.01 -22.34 40.19
C ILE A 256 -34.48 -22.51 40.60
N PRO A 257 -34.91 -23.69 41.08
CA PRO A 257 -36.20 -23.79 41.74
C PRO A 257 -36.12 -23.12 43.11
N ILE A 258 -37.12 -22.30 43.43
CA ILE A 258 -37.25 -21.61 44.71
C ILE A 258 -38.06 -22.53 45.66
N PRO A 259 -37.49 -22.93 46.81
CA PRO A 259 -38.27 -23.25 48.01
C PRO A 259 -38.40 -22.01 48.92
#